data_AF-A0A0G1XKU6-F1
#
_entry.id   AF-A0A0G1XKU6-F1
#
_cell.length_a   1.000
_cell.length_b   1.000
_cell.length_c   1.000
_cell.angle_alpha   90.00
_cell.angle_beta   90.00
_cell.angle_gamma   90.00
#
_symmetry.space_group_name_H-M   'P 1'
#
loop_
_entity.id
_entity.type
_entity.pdbx_description
1 polymer ?
#
loop_
_entity_poly.entity_id
_entity_poly.type
_entity_poly.pdbx_seq_one_letter_code
_entity_poly.pdbx_strand_id
1 'polypeptide(L)' 'MLSVAVIAKDTAQTLPECLNSAKNLSDDIVVVVDAATIDATAQ' A
#
# COMPACT_ATOMS: atom_id res chain seq x y z
N MET A 1 -0.42 -9.64 17.20
CA MET A 1 0.39 -9.12 16.09
C MET A 1 -0.45 -9.24 14.83
N LEU A 2 -0.80 -8.12 14.23
CA LEU A 2 -1.57 -8.06 12.99
C LEU A 2 -0.67 -7.51 11.88
N SER A 3 -0.55 -8.26 10.80
CA SER A 3 0.16 -7.82 9.60
C SER A 3 -0.82 -7.65 8.45
N VAL A 4 -0.64 -6.57 7.69
CA VAL A 4 -1.46 -6.26 6.51
C VAL A 4 -0.58 -6.35 5.27
N ALA A 5 -1.06 -7.06 4.25
CA ALA A 5 -0.45 -7.09 2.94
C ALA A 5 -1.37 -6.36 1.95
N VAL A 6 -0.81 -5.38 1.23
CA VAL A 6 -1.52 -4.62 0.19
C VAL A 6 -0.90 -4.93 -1.15
N ILE A 7 -1.68 -5.38 -2.12
CA ILE A 7 -1.25 -5.51 -3.51
C ILE A 7 -1.75 -4.28 -4.25
N ALA A 8 -0.82 -3.45 -4.73
CA ALA A 8 -1.10 -2.15 -5.32
C ALA A 8 -0.76 -2.12 -6.81
N LYS A 9 -1.62 -1.50 -7.63
CA LYS A 9 -1.42 -1.29 -9.07
C LYS A 9 -2.06 0.03 -9.49
N ASP A 10 -1.27 0.95 -10.01
CA ASP A 10 -1.74 2.24 -10.51
C ASP A 10 -2.58 3.04 -9.47
N THR A 11 -2.14 3.00 -8.21
CA THR A 11 -2.83 3.59 -7.05
C THR A 11 -2.07 4.76 -6.42
N ALA A 12 -1.22 5.49 -7.17
CA ALA A 12 -0.41 6.58 -6.61
C ALA A 12 -1.23 7.63 -5.85
N GLN A 13 -2.48 7.84 -6.28
CA GLN A 13 -3.39 8.83 -5.69
C GLN A 13 -4.13 8.33 -4.44
N THR A 14 -4.29 7.02 -4.26
CA THR A 14 -5.18 6.45 -3.21
C THR A 14 -4.43 5.60 -2.19
N LEU A 15 -3.30 5.00 -2.56
CA LEU A 15 -2.48 4.19 -1.66
C LEU A 15 -2.03 4.96 -0.41
N PRO A 16 -1.59 6.23 -0.47
CA PRO A 16 -1.18 6.97 0.73
C PRO A 16 -2.30 7.08 1.78
N GLU A 17 -3.53 7.37 1.36
CA GLU A 17 -4.69 7.47 2.26
C GLU A 17 -5.06 6.11 2.85
N CYS A 18 -4.99 5.04 2.04
CA CYS A 18 -5.20 3.68 2.49
C CYS A 18 -4.20 3.28 3.59
N LEU A 19 -2.90 3.48 3.35
CA LEU A 19 -1.84 3.19 4.33
C LEU A 19 -2.02 4.02 5.61
N ASN A 20 -2.38 5.30 5.47
CA ASN A 20 -2.63 6.17 6.63
C ASN A 20 -3.82 5.69 7.47
N SER A 21 -4.88 5.19 6.83
CA SER A 21 -6.04 4.63 7.55
C SER A 21 -5.71 3.35 8.33
N ALA A 22 -4.78 2.53 7.81
CA ALA A 22 -4.38 1.25 8.39
C ALA A 22 -3.26 1.37 9.44
N LYS A 23 -2.55 2.51 9.47
CA LYS A 23 -1.34 2.74 10.28
C LYS A 23 -1.50 2.44 11.77
N ASN A 24 -2.70 2.61 12.33
CA ASN A 24 -2.97 2.37 13.75
C ASN A 24 -3.64 1.02 14.03
N LEU A 25 -3.90 0.20 13.01
CA LEU A 25 -4.52 -1.11 13.15
C LEU A 25 -3.51 -2.27 13.15
N SER A 26 -2.40 -2.14 12.43
CA SER A 26 -1.43 -3.21 12.22
C SER A 26 -0.04 -2.84 12.73
N ASP A 27 0.69 -3.84 13.21
CA ASP A 27 2.10 -3.72 13.59
C ASP A 27 2.99 -3.56 12.36
N ASP A 28 2.64 -4.26 11.26
CA ASP A 28 3.39 -4.25 9.99
C ASP A 28 2.45 -4.10 8.79
N ILE A 29 2.88 -3.29 7.82
CA ILE A 29 2.24 -3.20 6.49
C ILE A 29 3.28 -3.51 5.42
N VAL A 30 3.00 -4.53 4.60
CA VAL A 30 3.81 -4.90 3.43
C VAL A 30 3.06 -4.50 2.18
N VAL A 31 3.68 -3.67 1.33
CA VAL A 31 3.12 -3.28 0.04
C VAL A 31 3.84 -4.05 -1.06
N VAL A 32 3.08 -4.85 -1.80
CA VAL A 32 3.53 -5.52 -3.02
C VAL A 32 3.01 -4.72 -4.20
N VAL A 33 3.92 -4.11 -4.96
CA VAL A 33 3.54 -3.34 -6.14
C VAL A 33 3.56 -4.26 -7.36
N ASP A 34 2.46 -4.25 -8.12
CA ASP A 34 2.36 -4.96 -9.38
C ASP A 34 3.42 -4.45 -10.37
N ALA A 35 4.16 -5.37 -11.00
CA ALA A 35 5.27 -5.02 -11.87
C ALA A 35 4.86 -4.27 -13.15
N ALA A 36 3.58 -4.32 -13.53
CA ALA A 36 3.03 -3.57 -14.66
C ALA A 36 2.41 -2.22 -14.24
N THR A 37 2.68 -1.75 -13.01
CA THR A 37 2.32 -0.40 -12.58
C THR A 37 3.05 0.64 -13.42
N ILE A 38 2.31 1.65 -13.89
CA ILE A 38 2.81 2.70 -14.80
C ILE A 38 2.86 4.08 -14.14
N ASP A 39 2.38 4.22 -12.91
CA ASP A 39 2.37 5.47 -12.17
C ASP A 39 3.39 5.49 -11.00
N ALA A 40 3.30 6.50 -10.15
CA ALA A 40 4.18 6.70 -9.01
C ALA A 40 3.79 5.89 -7.75
N THR A 41 3.05 4.77 -7.86
CA THR A 41 2.60 3.97 -6.69
C THR A 41 3.75 3.52 -5.78
N ALA A 42 4.94 3.31 -6.32
CA ALA A 42 6.12 2.83 -5.59
C ALA A 42 7.10 3.95 -5.17
N GLN A 43 6.79 5.23 -5.42
CA GLN A 43 7.68 6.36 -5.11
C GLN A 43 7.56 6.85 -3.67
#